data_AF-A0A8B8NCS6-F1
#
_entry.id   AF-A0A8B8NCS6-F1
#
_cell.length_a   1.000
_cell.length_b   1.000
_cell.length_c   1.000
_cell.angle_alpha   90.00
_cell.angle_beta   90.00
_cell.angle_gamma   90.00
#
_symmetry.space_group_name_H-M   'P 1'
#
loop_
_entity.id
_entity.type
_entity.pdbx_description
1 polymer ?
#
loop_
_entity_poly.entity_id
_entity_poly.type
_entity_poly.pdbx_seq_one_letter_code
_entity_poly.pdbx_strand_id
1 'polypeptide(L)'
;STIEISNGMTILGLTATQIEHLNSKYGCNVPLVLMNSSRTHDATLEVWGKYSQSNIDFHAFELNQDSQLKSSGEQSSNDEFELISFGDRAYANQGAVIVSLMRSGTLDVLLSQGKEYILVVDSDNAGAIIDPSILVLM
;
A
#
# COMPACT_ATOMS: atom_id res chain seq x y z
N SER A 1 7.88 5.58 -5.12
CA SER A 1 7.34 4.76 -6.22
C SER A 1 7.44 5.37 -7.62
N THR A 2 7.22 6.68 -7.83
CA THR A 2 7.09 7.29 -9.18
C THR A 2 8.40 7.71 -9.86
N ILE A 3 9.54 7.57 -9.16
CA ILE A 3 10.86 7.84 -9.73
C ILE A 3 11.21 6.74 -10.74
N GLU A 4 11.73 7.15 -11.88
CA GLU A 4 12.23 6.25 -12.91
C GLU A 4 13.53 5.58 -12.45
N ILE A 5 13.59 4.25 -12.54
CA ILE A 5 14.78 3.46 -12.18
C ILE A 5 15.58 3.11 -13.43
N SER A 6 14.90 2.67 -14.49
CA SER A 6 15.53 2.27 -15.75
C SER A 6 14.54 2.28 -16.90
N ASN A 7 14.97 2.72 -18.08
CA ASN A 7 14.24 2.62 -19.35
C ASN A 7 12.78 3.11 -19.31
N GLY A 8 12.48 4.21 -18.63
CA GLY A 8 11.12 4.73 -18.47
C GLY A 8 10.26 4.00 -17.44
N MET A 9 10.78 2.96 -16.78
CA MET A 9 10.06 2.21 -15.75
C MET A 9 10.28 2.79 -14.36
N THR A 10 9.15 2.97 -13.66
CA THR A 10 9.09 3.33 -12.25
C THR A 10 8.98 2.08 -11.38
N ILE A 11 9.21 2.18 -10.06
CA ILE A 11 8.94 1.08 -9.12
C ILE A 11 7.47 0.64 -9.24
N LEU A 12 6.56 1.60 -9.34
CA LEU A 12 5.12 1.32 -9.52
C LEU A 12 4.87 0.48 -10.78
N GLY A 13 5.53 0.83 -11.89
CA GLY A 13 5.44 0.08 -13.15
C GLY A 13 6.03 -1.33 -13.05
N LEU A 14 7.14 -1.50 -12.34
CA LEU A 14 7.73 -2.82 -12.09
C LEU A 14 6.78 -3.70 -11.27
N THR A 15 6.20 -3.18 -10.19
CA THR A 15 5.22 -3.90 -9.37
C THR A 15 3.98 -4.28 -10.18
N ALA A 16 3.45 -3.36 -10.99
CA ALA A 16 2.34 -3.64 -11.89
C ALA A 16 2.66 -4.79 -12.85
N THR A 17 3.83 -4.74 -13.50
CA THR A 17 4.30 -5.78 -14.42
C THR A 17 4.41 -7.15 -13.74
N GLN A 18 4.91 -7.20 -12.50
CA GLN A 18 4.99 -8.44 -11.72
C GLN A 18 3.60 -9.02 -11.42
N ILE A 19 2.64 -8.18 -11.00
CA ILE A 19 1.26 -8.59 -10.72
C ILE A 19 0.56 -9.08 -11.98
N GLU A 20 0.70 -8.38 -13.10
CA GLU A 20 0.12 -8.78 -14.37
C GLU A 20 0.67 -10.13 -14.86
N HIS A 21 1.98 -10.34 -14.71
CA HIS A 21 2.61 -11.62 -15.01
C HIS A 21 2.07 -12.74 -14.12
N LEU A 22 1.90 -12.49 -12.82
CA LEU A 22 1.35 -13.44 -11.86
C LEU A 22 -0.11 -13.78 -12.18
N ASN A 23 -0.94 -12.77 -12.44
CA ASN A 23 -2.35 -12.94 -12.82
C ASN A 23 -2.46 -13.78 -14.09
N SER A 24 -1.65 -13.48 -15.11
CA SER A 24 -1.62 -14.22 -16.38
C SER A 24 -1.15 -15.66 -16.21
N LYS A 25 -0.10 -15.88 -15.39
CA LYS A 25 0.51 -17.21 -15.19
C LYS A 25 -0.42 -18.16 -14.42
N TYR A 26 -1.13 -17.66 -13.41
CA TYR A 26 -1.95 -18.48 -12.52
C TYR A 26 -3.45 -18.35 -12.77
N GLY A 27 -3.88 -17.54 -13.75
CA GLY A 27 -5.30 -17.33 -14.06
C GLY A 27 -6.07 -16.70 -12.90
N CYS A 28 -5.42 -15.80 -12.16
CA CYS A 28 -5.97 -15.16 -10.96
C CYS A 28 -6.08 -13.64 -11.13
N ASN A 29 -6.68 -12.96 -10.14
CA ASN A 29 -6.81 -11.51 -10.12
C ASN A 29 -6.34 -10.96 -8.77
N VAL A 30 -5.04 -10.68 -8.69
CA VAL A 30 -4.40 -9.99 -7.56
C VAL A 30 -4.50 -8.48 -7.78
N PRO A 31 -5.15 -7.73 -6.87
CA PRO A 31 -5.25 -6.28 -6.96
C PRO A 31 -3.95 -5.59 -6.51
N LEU A 32 -3.66 -4.43 -7.08
CA LEU A 32 -2.63 -3.52 -6.60
C LEU A 32 -3.28 -2.41 -5.78
N VAL A 33 -2.83 -2.25 -4.54
CA VAL A 33 -3.36 -1.24 -3.62
C VAL A 33 -2.25 -0.25 -3.26
N LEU A 34 -2.51 1.04 -3.44
CA LEU A 34 -1.55 2.10 -3.18
C LEU A 34 -2.06 3.07 -2.11
N MET A 35 -1.34 3.13 -0.99
CA MET A 35 -1.56 4.15 0.04
C MET A 35 -0.67 5.37 -0.25
N ASN A 36 -1.30 6.52 -0.49
CA ASN A 36 -0.63 7.79 -0.78
C ASN A 36 -0.75 8.77 0.38
N SER A 37 0.13 9.77 0.45
CA SER A 37 -0.18 10.99 1.20
C SER A 37 -1.03 11.92 0.32
N SER A 38 -1.77 12.86 0.91
CA SER A 38 -2.49 13.89 0.14
C SER A 38 -1.56 14.70 -0.77
N ARG A 39 -0.26 14.81 -0.44
CA ARG A 39 0.74 15.49 -1.28
C ARG A 39 1.13 14.70 -2.52
N THR A 40 0.97 13.38 -2.50
CA THR A 40 1.46 12.47 -3.54
C THR A 40 0.33 11.78 -4.31
N HIS A 41 -0.92 11.93 -3.87
CA HIS A 41 -2.07 11.20 -4.40
C HIS A 41 -2.28 11.45 -5.90
N ASP A 42 -2.54 12.70 -6.28
CA ASP A 42 -2.82 13.07 -7.67
C ASP A 42 -1.67 12.75 -8.63
N ALA A 43 -0.44 13.09 -8.22
CA ALA A 43 0.76 12.81 -9.02
C ALA A 43 0.96 11.30 -9.25
N THR A 44 0.59 10.47 -8.28
CA THR A 44 0.74 9.02 -8.45
C THR A 44 -0.36 8.43 -9.32
N LEU A 45 -1.59 8.96 -9.24
CA LEU A 45 -2.66 8.61 -10.16
C LEU A 45 -2.33 8.99 -11.61
N GLU A 46 -1.71 10.15 -11.82
CA GLU A 46 -1.23 10.58 -13.14
C GLU A 46 -0.20 9.60 -13.72
N VAL A 47 0.78 9.19 -12.90
CA VAL A 47 1.78 8.18 -13.31
C VAL A 47 1.11 6.83 -13.57
N TRP A 48 0.14 6.42 -12.74
CA TRP A 48 -0.64 5.20 -12.95
C TRP A 48 -1.40 5.23 -14.28
N GLY A 49 -1.86 6.40 -14.73
CA GLY A 49 -2.52 6.57 -16.03
C GLY A 49 -1.69 6.05 -17.23
N LYS A 50 -0.35 6.04 -17.12
CA LYS A 50 0.56 5.46 -18.13
C LYS A 50 0.45 3.94 -18.23
N TYR A 51 -0.05 3.30 -17.17
CA TYR A 51 -0.26 1.85 -17.05
C TYR A 51 -1.75 1.49 -17.16
N SER A 52 -2.60 2.40 -17.66
CA SER A 52 -4.05 2.18 -17.80
C SER A 52 -4.46 1.03 -18.73
N GLN A 53 -3.53 0.50 -19.54
CA GLN A 53 -3.74 -0.70 -20.34
C GLN A 53 -3.46 -2.01 -19.58
N SER A 54 -2.83 -1.93 -18.41
CA SER A 54 -2.58 -3.11 -17.56
C SER A 54 -3.89 -3.64 -17.02
N ASN A 55 -4.12 -4.95 -17.15
CA ASN A 55 -5.35 -5.60 -16.69
C ASN A 55 -5.27 -5.93 -15.18
N ILE A 56 -5.01 -4.91 -14.37
CA ILE A 56 -4.83 -5.02 -12.92
C ILE A 56 -5.94 -4.25 -12.22
N ASP A 57 -6.61 -4.89 -11.26
CA ASP A 57 -7.52 -4.20 -10.35
C ASP A 57 -6.73 -3.26 -9.43
N PHE A 58 -6.87 -1.95 -9.63
CA PHE A 58 -6.08 -0.93 -8.96
C PHE A 58 -6.92 -0.10 -8.01
N HIS A 59 -6.45 0.01 -6.77
CA HIS A 59 -7.06 0.83 -5.73
C HIS A 59 -6.03 1.82 -5.20
N ALA A 60 -6.42 3.08 -5.06
CA ALA A 60 -5.59 4.08 -4.39
C ALA A 60 -6.42 4.80 -3.33
N PHE A 61 -5.81 5.02 -2.17
CA PHE A 61 -6.42 5.79 -1.08
C PHE A 61 -5.37 6.66 -0.39
N GLU A 62 -5.84 7.65 0.35
CA GLU A 62 -4.98 8.53 1.13
C GLU A 62 -4.78 8.01 2.55
N LEU A 63 -3.57 8.17 3.05
CA LEU A 63 -3.24 8.01 4.46
C LEU A 63 -4.10 8.97 5.27
N ASN A 64 -4.77 8.43 6.27
CA ASN A 64 -5.54 9.22 7.21
C ASN A 64 -4.60 10.14 8.00
N GLN A 65 -4.72 11.46 7.82
CA GLN A 65 -3.88 12.42 8.56
C GLN A 65 -4.26 12.51 10.05
N ASP A 66 -5.49 12.12 10.42
CA ASP A 66 -5.93 12.08 11.83
C ASP A 66 -5.24 10.96 12.63
N SER A 67 -4.62 9.97 11.97
CA SER A 67 -3.86 8.91 12.65
C SER A 67 -2.44 9.32 13.03
N GLN A 68 -1.97 10.49 12.59
CA GLN A 68 -0.78 11.10 13.17
C GLN A 68 -1.18 11.73 14.50
N LEU A 69 -1.13 10.94 15.58
CA LEU A 69 -1.18 11.49 16.93
C LEU A 69 -0.14 12.60 17.02
N LYS A 70 -0.63 13.83 17.18
CA LYS A 70 0.23 14.99 17.41
C LYS A 70 1.08 14.68 18.64
N SER A 71 2.39 14.56 18.47
CA SER A 71 3.31 14.60 19.62
C SER A 71 3.41 16.04 20.15
N SER A 72 2.27 16.66 20.46
CA SER A 72 2.23 17.84 21.30
C SER A 72 2.19 17.31 22.72
N GLY A 73 3.35 17.37 23.39
CA GLY A 73 3.50 16.96 24.77
C GLY A 73 2.62 17.83 25.67
N GLU A 74 1.41 17.35 25.94
CA GLU A 74 0.63 17.75 27.09
C GLU A 74 0.01 16.48 27.67
N GLN A 75 0.39 16.19 28.90
CA GLN A 75 -0.07 15.03 29.65
C GLN A 75 -1.60 15.07 29.77
N SER A 76 -2.27 14.07 29.21
CA SER A 76 -3.62 13.72 29.62
C SER A 76 -3.64 12.23 29.93
N SER A 77 -3.69 11.94 31.22
CA SER A 77 -3.92 10.62 31.77
C SER A 77 -5.27 10.09 31.29
N ASN A 78 -5.26 9.05 30.46
CA ASN A 78 -6.24 7.96 30.40
C ASN A 78 -5.78 6.97 29.32
N ASP A 79 -5.30 5.79 29.75
CA ASP A 79 -5.07 4.56 28.97
C ASP A 79 -5.11 4.66 27.43
N GLU A 80 -4.19 5.44 26.86
CA GLU A 80 -3.93 5.43 25.42
C GLU A 80 -2.59 4.74 25.20
N PHE A 81 -2.63 3.70 24.37
CA PHE A 81 -1.47 2.96 23.88
C PHE A 81 -0.35 3.95 23.50
N GLU A 82 0.74 3.96 24.30
CA GLU A 82 1.97 4.66 23.95
C GLU A 82 2.55 4.03 22.67
N LEU A 83 2.19 4.58 21.51
CA LEU A 83 2.89 4.25 20.28
C LEU A 83 4.19 5.06 20.27
N ILE A 84 5.26 4.34 20.59
CA ILE A 84 6.63 4.79 20.73
C ILE A 84 7.02 5.73 19.59
N SER A 85 7.39 6.95 19.96
CA SER A 85 7.91 7.99 19.07
C SER A 85 9.39 7.73 18.76
N PHE A 86 9.77 7.94 17.50
CA PHE A 86 11.15 7.94 16.98
C PHE A 86 11.95 6.63 17.11
N GLY A 87 11.74 5.70 16.17
CA GLY A 87 12.66 4.57 16.00
C GLY A 87 12.39 3.72 14.76
N ASP A 88 11.17 3.20 14.62
CA ASP A 88 10.84 2.24 13.57
C ASP A 88 9.64 2.69 12.73
N ARG A 89 9.92 3.39 11.63
CA ARG A 89 8.89 3.86 10.67
C ARG A 89 8.07 2.73 10.05
N ALA A 90 8.55 1.48 10.08
CA ALA A 90 7.85 0.34 9.48
C ALA A 90 6.67 -0.16 10.34
N TYR A 91 6.84 -0.24 11.66
CA TYR A 91 5.82 -0.80 12.57
C TYR A 91 4.78 0.23 13.03
N ALA A 92 5.19 1.48 13.24
CA ALA A 92 4.27 2.58 13.59
C ALA A 92 3.22 2.85 12.49
N ASN A 93 3.49 2.42 11.25
CA ASN A 93 2.64 2.64 10.09
C ASN A 93 1.66 1.50 9.79
N GLN A 94 1.80 0.29 10.36
CA GLN A 94 0.86 -0.80 10.04
C GLN A 94 -0.56 -0.52 10.54
N GLY A 95 -0.70 0.01 11.75
CA GLY A 95 -2.00 0.44 12.28
C GLY A 95 -2.62 1.55 11.43
N ALA A 96 -1.80 2.52 10.99
CA ALA A 96 -2.24 3.60 10.12
C ALA A 96 -2.67 3.09 8.72
N VAL A 97 -2.00 2.08 8.17
CA VAL A 97 -2.41 1.41 6.90
C VAL A 97 -3.78 0.78 7.05
N ILE A 98 -4.00 -0.04 8.09
CA ILE A 98 -5.28 -0.74 8.30
C ILE A 98 -6.41 0.27 8.52
N VAL A 99 -6.20 1.27 9.38
CA VAL A 99 -7.21 2.32 9.64
C VAL A 99 -7.52 3.11 8.37
N SER A 100 -6.51 3.45 7.56
CA SER A 100 -6.73 4.18 6.31
C SER A 100 -7.47 3.33 5.28
N LEU A 101 -7.16 2.04 5.18
CA LEU A 101 -7.83 1.08 4.31
C LEU A 101 -9.30 0.85 4.72
N MET A 102 -9.58 0.84 6.03
CA MET A 102 -10.95 0.80 6.57
C MET A 102 -11.71 2.09 6.23
N ARG A 103 -11.14 3.26 6.52
CA ARG A 103 -11.81 4.55 6.29
C ARG A 103 -12.03 4.87 4.81
N SER A 104 -11.19 4.36 3.92
CA SER A 104 -11.36 4.54 2.47
C SER A 104 -12.50 3.69 1.89
N GLY A 105 -13.00 2.70 2.63
CA GLY A 105 -13.94 1.69 2.13
C GLY A 105 -13.27 0.63 1.23
N THR A 106 -11.96 0.75 0.97
CA THR A 106 -11.23 -0.21 0.13
C THR A 106 -11.15 -1.58 0.82
N LEU A 107 -11.07 -1.63 2.16
CA LEU A 107 -11.09 -2.90 2.89
C LEU A 107 -12.37 -3.69 2.59
N ASP A 108 -13.54 -3.05 2.67
CA ASP A 108 -14.82 -3.70 2.44
C ASP A 108 -14.94 -4.24 1.00
N VAL A 109 -14.43 -3.48 0.02
CA VAL A 109 -14.34 -3.92 -1.38
C VAL A 109 -13.48 -5.17 -1.50
N LEU A 110 -12.26 -5.17 -0.94
CA LEU A 110 -11.35 -6.31 -1.00
C LEU A 110 -11.92 -7.55 -0.29
N LEU A 111 -12.54 -7.37 0.89
CA LEU A 111 -13.20 -8.45 1.62
C LEU A 111 -14.38 -9.04 0.82
N SER A 112 -15.18 -8.19 0.15
CA SER A 112 -16.29 -8.66 -0.70
C SER A 112 -15.82 -9.49 -1.90
N GLN A 113 -14.58 -9.29 -2.35
CA GLN A 113 -13.91 -10.11 -3.38
C GLN A 113 -13.28 -11.39 -2.81
N GLY A 114 -13.39 -11.66 -1.50
CA GLY A 114 -12.81 -12.81 -0.84
C GLY A 114 -11.30 -12.71 -0.60
N LYS A 115 -10.74 -11.50 -0.48
CA LYS A 115 -9.31 -11.31 -0.16
C LYS A 115 -9.09 -11.38 1.35
N GLU A 116 -8.18 -12.25 1.79
CA GLU A 116 -7.90 -12.48 3.22
C GLU A 116 -6.52 -11.97 3.66
N TYR A 117 -5.57 -11.90 2.73
CA TYR A 117 -4.18 -11.53 3.00
C TYR A 117 -3.78 -10.31 2.17
N ILE A 118 -2.99 -9.42 2.80
CA ILE A 118 -2.31 -8.30 2.14
C ILE A 118 -0.81 -8.43 2.36
N LEU A 119 -0.05 -8.32 1.28
CA LEU A 119 1.39 -8.12 1.33
C LEU A 119 1.67 -6.62 1.33
N VAL A 120 2.21 -6.09 2.43
CA VAL A 120 2.61 -4.68 2.54
C VAL A 120 4.09 -4.55 2.16
N VAL A 121 4.37 -3.66 1.21
CA VAL A 121 5.73 -3.39 0.72
C VAL A 121 5.94 -1.89 0.67
N ASP A 122 7.12 -1.43 1.09
CA ASP A 122 7.51 -0.02 0.96
C ASP A 122 7.67 0.39 -0.51
N SER A 123 7.19 1.59 -0.82
CA SER A 123 7.08 2.11 -2.19
C SER A 123 8.40 2.42 -2.89
N ASP A 124 9.52 2.33 -2.17
CA ASP A 124 10.90 2.52 -2.63
C ASP A 124 11.68 1.19 -2.70
N ASN A 125 11.09 0.06 -2.28
CA ASN A 125 11.73 -1.24 -2.36
C ASN A 125 11.58 -1.87 -3.76
N ALA A 126 12.50 -1.52 -4.66
CA ALA A 126 12.57 -2.10 -6.01
C ALA A 126 12.91 -3.60 -6.03
N GLY A 127 13.40 -4.16 -4.92
CA GLY A 127 13.75 -5.58 -4.77
C GLY A 127 12.61 -6.44 -4.25
N ALA A 128 11.43 -5.87 -4.01
CA ALA A 128 10.27 -6.63 -3.57
C ALA A 128 9.82 -7.59 -4.68
N ILE A 129 9.57 -8.84 -4.28
CA ILE A 129 9.12 -9.91 -5.15
C ILE A 129 7.83 -10.48 -4.57
N ILE A 130 6.82 -10.63 -5.43
CA ILE A 130 5.58 -11.30 -5.08
C ILE A 130 5.77 -12.80 -5.34
N ASP A 131 6.15 -13.54 -4.30
CA ASP A 131 6.32 -15.00 -4.35
C ASP A 131 5.16 -15.71 -3.63
N PRO A 132 4.26 -16.39 -4.37
CA PRO A 132 3.16 -17.17 -3.78
C PRO A 132 3.63 -18.25 -2.79
N SER A 133 4.88 -18.71 -2.87
CA SER A 133 5.43 -19.71 -1.96
C SER A 133 5.48 -19.21 -0.51
N ILE A 134 5.55 -17.89 -0.31
CA ILE A 134 5.48 -17.28 1.03
C ILE A 134 4.11 -17.50 1.67
N LEU A 135 3.03 -17.47 0.88
CA LEU A 135 1.67 -17.67 1.38
C LEU A 135 1.41 -19.12 1.79
N VAL A 136 2.14 -20.10 1.23
CA VAL A 136 2.01 -21.51 1.60
C VAL A 136 2.53 -21.79 3.01
N LEU A 137 3.31 -20.86 3.59
CA LEU A 137 3.87 -20.97 4.94
C LEU A 137 2.96 -20.34 6.02
N MET A 138 1.86 -19.70 5.65
CA MET A 138 0.90 -19.05 6.54
C MET A 138 -0.28 -19.97 6.84
#